data_AF-G5E076-F1
#
_entry.id   AF-G5E076-F1
#
_cell.length_a   1.000
_cell.length_b   1.000
_cell.length_c   1.000
_cell.angle_alpha   90.00
_cell.angle_beta   90.00
_cell.angle_gamma   90.00
#
_symmetry.space_group_name_H-M   'P 1'
#
loop_
_entity.id
_entity.type
_entity.pdbx_description
1 polymer ?
#
loop_
_entity_poly.entity_id
_entity_poly.type
_entity_poly.pdbx_seq_one_letter_code
_entity_poly.pdbx_strand_id
1 'polypeptide(L)'
;GARKAPAKRKLAEEFPPGEVLTDSGKKQWKLGLPVGQGGFGRLYLADANTSTAVGTDASYVIKVEPVDNGPLFSELKFYMRAAKSEQIQKWTSTHKLKYTGVPRYGSGLHSKNGNSYRFMVMDRFGEDLQKILE
;
A
#
# COMPACT_ATOMS: atom_id res chain seq x y z
N GLY A 1 37.02 8.77 6.04
CA GLY A 1 35.82 9.41 6.59
C GLY A 1 34.81 8.35 6.97
N ALA A 2 34.45 8.24 8.25
CA ALA A 2 33.47 7.27 8.72
C ALA A 2 32.10 7.58 8.10
N ARG A 3 31.50 6.63 7.37
CA ARG A 3 30.10 6.74 6.93
C ARG A 3 29.24 6.77 8.19
N LYS A 4 28.60 7.91 8.48
CA LYS A 4 27.57 8.01 9.52
C LYS A 4 26.53 6.91 9.26
N ALA A 5 26.24 6.10 10.27
CA ALA A 5 25.14 5.17 10.21
C ALA A 5 23.85 5.95 9.86
N PRO A 6 22.96 5.40 9.00
CA PRO A 6 21.71 6.07 8.68
C PRO A 6 20.95 6.36 9.97
N ALA A 7 20.35 7.56 10.07
CA ALA A 7 19.48 7.88 11.19
C ALA A 7 18.43 6.76 11.37
N LYS A 8 18.16 6.37 12.62
CA LYS A 8 17.11 5.38 12.92
C LYS A 8 15.80 5.86 12.29
N ARG A 9 15.33 5.12 11.29
CA ARG A 9 14.10 5.40 10.54
C ARG A 9 12.91 5.34 11.50
N LYS A 10 11.99 6.31 11.41
CA LYS A 10 10.80 6.36 12.26
C LYS A 10 9.74 5.42 11.72
N LEU A 11 9.08 4.69 12.62
CA LEU A 11 7.87 3.95 12.28
C LEU A 11 6.70 4.93 12.12
N ALA A 12 5.79 4.67 11.18
CA ALA A 12 4.55 5.44 11.05
C ALA A 12 3.76 5.44 12.37
N GLU A 13 3.12 6.57 12.71
CA GLU A 13 2.09 6.55 13.75
C GLU A 13 0.92 5.65 13.32
N GLU A 14 0.18 5.11 14.29
CA GLU A 14 -1.00 4.32 13.98
C GLU A 14 -2.16 5.23 13.59
N PHE A 15 -2.88 4.87 12.52
CA PHE A 15 -4.09 5.54 12.12
C PHE A 15 -5.29 4.76 12.64
N PRO A 16 -6.31 5.45 13.20
CA PRO A 16 -7.50 4.79 13.71
C PRO A 16 -8.33 4.21 12.55
N PRO A 17 -9.02 3.08 12.76
CA PRO A 17 -10.04 2.62 11.83
C PRO A 17 -11.06 3.73 11.53
N GLY A 18 -11.43 3.87 10.26
CA GLY A 18 -12.30 4.93 9.77
C GLY A 18 -11.58 6.15 9.21
N GLU A 19 -10.26 6.30 9.42
CA GLU A 19 -9.45 7.34 8.77
C GLU A 19 -9.59 7.23 7.24
N VAL A 20 -9.75 8.37 6.56
CA VAL A 20 -9.96 8.42 5.11
C VAL A 20 -8.74 9.00 4.42
N LEU A 21 -8.14 8.22 3.51
CA LEU A 21 -7.02 8.64 2.69
C LEU A 21 -7.50 8.95 1.26
N THR A 22 -7.00 10.02 0.66
CA THR A 22 -7.31 10.36 -0.73
C THR A 22 -6.08 10.14 -1.59
N ASP A 23 -6.17 9.26 -2.59
CA ASP A 23 -5.05 8.96 -3.47
C ASP A 23 -4.82 10.05 -4.54
N SER A 24 -3.72 9.95 -5.28
CA SER A 24 -3.40 10.90 -6.35
C SER A 24 -4.42 10.88 -7.49
N GLY A 25 -5.20 9.81 -7.63
CA GLY A 25 -6.32 9.68 -8.57
C GLY A 25 -7.65 10.21 -8.01
N LYS A 26 -7.62 10.91 -6.86
CA LYS A 26 -8.79 11.48 -6.17
C LYS A 26 -9.78 10.43 -5.63
N LYS A 27 -9.40 9.14 -5.59
CA LYS A 27 -10.21 8.12 -4.94
C LYS A 27 -10.01 8.18 -3.44
N GLN A 28 -11.09 8.01 -2.70
CA GLN A 28 -11.08 7.98 -1.25
C GLN A 28 -11.12 6.55 -0.74
N TRP A 29 -10.26 6.26 0.21
CA TRP A 29 -10.07 4.94 0.81
C TRP A 29 -10.24 5.06 2.31
N LYS A 30 -11.12 4.25 2.88
CA LYS A 30 -11.31 4.18 4.33
C LYS A 30 -10.41 3.08 4.90
N LEU A 31 -9.72 3.37 6.01
CA LEU A 31 -8.91 2.40 6.73
C LEU A 31 -9.77 1.54 7.65
N GLY A 32 -9.43 0.26 7.73
CA GLY A 32 -9.93 -0.68 8.73
C GLY A 32 -8.89 -0.98 9.79
N LEU A 33 -8.97 -2.18 10.35
CA LEU A 33 -8.03 -2.66 11.37
C LEU A 33 -6.60 -2.79 10.80
N PRO A 34 -5.57 -2.53 11.63
CA PRO A 34 -4.20 -2.88 11.29
C PRO A 34 -4.06 -4.40 11.20
N VAL A 35 -3.41 -4.88 10.15
CA VAL A 35 -3.21 -6.32 9.88
C VAL A 35 -1.74 -6.73 9.85
N GLY A 36 -0.84 -5.76 9.90
CA GLY A 36 0.58 -6.06 9.97
C GLY A 36 1.42 -4.81 10.16
N GLN A 37 2.62 -5.03 10.67
CA GLN A 37 3.64 -4.01 10.81
C GLN A 37 4.95 -4.57 10.27
N GLY A 38 5.53 -3.92 9.28
CA GLY A 38 6.87 -4.19 8.80
C GLY A 38 7.91 -3.32 9.51
N GLY A 39 9.19 -3.45 9.12
CA GLY A 39 10.27 -2.65 9.72
C GLY A 39 10.16 -1.13 9.50
N PHE A 40 9.36 -0.67 8.53
CA PHE A 40 9.31 0.75 8.14
C PHE A 40 7.90 1.30 7.91
N GLY A 41 6.88 0.43 7.97
CA GLY A 41 5.52 0.79 7.60
C GLY A 41 4.46 -0.08 8.26
N ARG A 42 3.24 0.45 8.26
CA ARG A 42 2.04 -0.21 8.80
C ARG A 42 1.14 -0.64 7.66
N LEU A 43 0.48 -1.77 7.82
CA LEU A 43 -0.47 -2.32 6.86
C LEU A 43 -1.86 -2.36 7.50
N TYR A 44 -2.84 -1.79 6.79
CA TYR A 44 -4.23 -1.73 7.23
C TYR A 44 -5.12 -2.44 6.21
N LEU A 45 -6.23 -3.01 6.67
CA LEU A 45 -7.36 -3.28 5.78
C LEU A 45 -7.87 -1.96 5.20
N ALA A 46 -8.40 -2.01 4.00
CA ALA A 46 -8.98 -0.83 3.37
C ALA A 46 -10.11 -1.19 2.41
N ASP A 47 -11.03 -0.25 2.25
CA ASP A 47 -12.05 -0.30 1.21
C ASP A 47 -12.31 1.10 0.65
N ALA A 48 -13.11 1.19 -0.41
CA ALA A 48 -13.65 2.46 -0.88
C ALA A 48 -14.38 3.19 0.25
N ASN A 49 -14.32 4.52 0.25
CA ASN A 49 -14.99 5.32 1.27
C ASN A 49 -16.54 5.26 1.12
N THR A 50 -17.17 4.30 1.79
CA THR A 50 -18.64 4.14 1.88
C THR A 50 -19.15 4.55 3.27
N SER A 51 -20.45 4.38 3.55
CA SER A 51 -21.00 4.59 4.90
C SER A 51 -20.66 3.47 5.88
N THR A 52 -20.30 2.28 5.41
CA THR A 52 -20.02 1.12 6.24
C THR A 52 -18.60 1.17 6.83
N ALA A 53 -18.41 0.52 7.97
CA ALA A 53 -17.07 0.27 8.51
C ALA A 53 -16.34 -0.77 7.64
N VAL A 54 -15.01 -0.70 7.62
CA VAL A 54 -14.18 -1.66 6.88
C VAL A 54 -14.09 -2.96 7.69
N GLY A 55 -14.67 -4.02 7.15
CA GLY A 55 -14.72 -5.35 7.77
C GLY A 55 -13.48 -6.19 7.53
N THR A 56 -13.45 -7.39 8.12
CA THR A 56 -12.36 -8.39 7.94
C THR A 56 -12.34 -9.02 6.54
N ASP A 57 -13.34 -8.74 5.72
CA ASP A 57 -13.54 -9.14 4.32
C ASP A 57 -13.14 -8.05 3.31
N ALA A 58 -12.54 -6.95 3.80
CA ALA A 58 -12.08 -5.83 2.97
C ALA A 58 -11.28 -6.28 1.75
N SER A 59 -11.54 -5.64 0.60
CA SER A 59 -10.97 -6.00 -0.70
C SER A 59 -9.54 -5.49 -0.92
N TYR A 60 -9.10 -4.50 -0.12
CA TYR A 60 -7.82 -3.84 -0.30
C TYR A 60 -7.01 -3.81 1.00
N VAL A 61 -5.72 -3.54 0.84
CA VAL A 61 -4.84 -3.18 1.93
C VAL A 61 -4.12 -1.87 1.63
N ILE A 62 -3.83 -1.10 2.67
CA ILE A 62 -3.05 0.13 2.56
C ILE A 62 -1.79 0.00 3.39
N LYS A 63 -0.64 0.15 2.72
CA LYS A 63 0.67 0.26 3.34
C LYS A 63 1.02 1.74 3.51
N VAL A 64 1.35 2.14 4.74
CA VAL A 64 1.68 3.52 5.11
C VAL A 64 3.11 3.59 5.65
N GLU A 65 3.90 4.53 5.13
CA GLU A 65 5.24 4.87 5.65
C GLU A 65 5.39 6.39 5.76
N PRO A 66 6.17 6.92 6.73
CA PRO A 66 6.63 8.30 6.70
C PRO A 66 7.33 8.66 5.39
N VAL A 67 7.18 9.89 4.90
CA VAL A 67 7.77 10.31 3.61
C VAL A 67 9.31 10.24 3.59
N ASP A 68 9.95 10.38 4.74
CA ASP A 68 11.39 10.26 4.95
C ASP A 68 11.89 8.80 4.94
N ASN A 69 11.00 7.81 4.96
CA ASN A 69 11.35 6.41 4.79
C ASN A 69 11.49 6.02 3.31
N GLY A 70 12.57 5.29 3.01
CA GLY A 70 12.97 4.91 1.64
C GLY A 70 12.30 3.66 1.03
N PRO A 71 12.02 2.58 1.78
CA PRO A 71 11.57 1.31 1.17
C PRO A 71 10.27 1.41 0.35
N LEU A 72 9.19 2.00 0.89
CA LEU A 72 7.95 2.18 0.13
C LEU A 72 8.12 3.12 -1.07
N PHE A 73 9.07 4.06 -1.03
CA PHE A 73 9.37 4.89 -2.19
C PHE A 73 9.92 4.05 -3.35
N SER A 74 10.88 3.16 -3.10
CA SER A 74 11.42 2.27 -4.14
C SER A 74 10.35 1.34 -4.70
N GLU A 75 9.51 0.76 -3.83
CA GLU A 75 8.39 -0.09 -4.22
C GLU A 75 7.38 0.68 -5.09
N LEU A 76 6.93 1.86 -4.67
CA LEU A 76 6.05 2.70 -5.49
C LEU A 76 6.66 3.03 -6.86
N LYS A 77 7.97 3.32 -6.93
CA LYS A 77 8.62 3.61 -8.22
C LYS A 77 8.58 2.42 -9.17
N PHE A 78 8.65 1.20 -8.68
CA PHE A 78 8.43 0.00 -9.49
C PHE A 78 7.01 -0.01 -10.04
N TYR A 79 6.00 0.08 -9.17
CA TYR A 79 4.59 0.04 -9.59
C TYR A 79 4.25 1.16 -10.59
N MET A 80 4.72 2.38 -10.34
CA MET A 80 4.53 3.53 -11.25
C MET A 80 5.11 3.33 -12.65
N ARG A 81 6.16 2.52 -12.78
CA ARG A 81 6.88 2.34 -14.05
C ARG A 81 6.45 1.07 -14.79
N ALA A 82 6.18 -0.01 -14.04
CA ALA A 82 5.99 -1.35 -14.59
C ALA A 82 4.58 -1.93 -14.40
N ALA A 83 3.78 -1.38 -13.48
CA ALA A 83 2.47 -1.94 -13.10
C ALA A 83 1.31 -1.00 -13.48
N LYS A 84 1.45 -0.21 -14.54
CA LYS A 84 0.34 0.63 -15.02
C LYS A 84 -0.79 -0.26 -15.53
N SER A 85 -2.03 0.10 -15.19
CA SER A 85 -3.21 -0.67 -15.59
C SER A 85 -3.26 -0.92 -17.10
N GLU A 86 -2.95 0.09 -17.94
CA GLU A 86 -2.96 -0.09 -19.39
C GLU A 86 -1.86 -1.05 -19.87
N GLN A 87 -0.68 -1.02 -19.24
CA GLN A 87 0.44 -1.91 -19.58
C GLN A 87 0.11 -3.36 -19.22
N ILE A 88 -0.45 -3.57 -18.04
CA ILE A 88 -0.86 -4.90 -17.56
C ILE A 88 -1.96 -5.47 -18.47
N GLN A 89 -2.98 -4.67 -18.79
CA GLN A 89 -4.06 -5.10 -19.68
C GLN A 89 -3.55 -5.42 -21.08
N LYS A 90 -2.72 -4.55 -21.66
CA LYS A 90 -2.11 -4.78 -22.96
C LYS A 90 -1.28 -6.07 -22.97
N TRP A 91 -0.43 -6.27 -21.96
CA TRP A 91 0.40 -7.48 -21.85
C TRP A 91 -0.45 -8.75 -21.77
N THR A 92 -1.46 -8.75 -20.90
CA THR A 92 -2.38 -9.88 -20.68
C THR A 92 -3.07 -10.27 -21.99
N SER A 93 -3.62 -9.28 -22.71
CA SER A 93 -4.32 -9.50 -23.99
C SER A 93 -3.38 -9.95 -25.11
N THR A 94 -2.23 -9.28 -25.30
CA THR A 94 -1.27 -9.64 -26.37
C THR A 94 -0.72 -11.05 -26.20
N HIS A 95 -0.52 -11.50 -24.96
CA HIS A 95 0.00 -12.84 -24.67
C HIS A 95 -1.10 -13.88 -24.44
N LYS A 96 -2.38 -13.53 -24.65
CA LYS A 96 -3.54 -14.43 -24.48
C LYS A 96 -3.58 -15.10 -23.08
N LEU A 97 -3.15 -14.37 -22.06
CA LEU A 97 -3.16 -14.84 -20.68
C LEU A 97 -4.54 -14.60 -20.06
N LYS A 98 -4.95 -15.47 -19.13
CA LYS A 98 -6.19 -15.25 -18.36
C LYS A 98 -6.06 -14.10 -17.37
N TYR A 99 -4.89 -13.97 -16.75
CA TYR A 99 -4.53 -12.91 -15.83
C TYR A 99 -3.01 -12.79 -15.73
N THR A 100 -2.53 -11.76 -15.02
CA THR A 100 -1.12 -11.58 -14.66
C THR A 100 -1.00 -11.45 -13.15
N GLY A 101 0.04 -12.05 -12.56
CA GLY A 101 0.29 -12.00 -11.11
C GLY A 101 0.90 -10.69 -10.63
N VAL A 102 0.71 -9.59 -11.35
CA VAL A 102 1.20 -8.26 -10.96
C VAL A 102 0.06 -7.52 -10.27
N PRO A 103 0.19 -7.13 -8.98
CA PRO A 103 -0.87 -6.44 -8.27
C PRO A 103 -1.21 -5.08 -8.90
N ARG A 104 -2.49 -4.72 -8.87
CA ARG A 104 -2.93 -3.34 -9.16
C ARG A 104 -2.60 -2.46 -7.97
N TYR A 105 -2.40 -1.17 -8.24
CA TYR A 105 -2.00 -0.23 -7.20
C TYR A 105 -2.68 1.15 -7.31
N GLY A 106 -2.81 1.79 -6.16
CA GLY A 106 -3.05 3.23 -5.99
C GLY A 106 -2.02 3.81 -5.03
N SER A 107 -1.84 5.13 -4.99
CA SER A 107 -0.90 5.74 -4.06
C SER A 107 -1.22 7.21 -3.81
N GLY A 108 -0.78 7.74 -2.66
CA GLY A 108 -0.94 9.15 -2.33
C GLY A 108 -0.06 9.61 -1.19
N LEU A 109 -0.27 10.86 -0.79
CA LEU A 109 0.29 11.47 0.40
C LEU A 109 -0.85 11.82 1.36
N HIS A 110 -0.64 11.60 2.64
CA HIS A 110 -1.57 11.94 3.70
C HIS A 110 -0.84 12.70 4.81
N SER A 111 -1.44 13.75 5.32
CA SER A 111 -0.86 14.58 6.38
C SER A 111 -1.67 14.42 7.66
N LYS A 112 -1.00 14.13 8.77
CA LYS A 112 -1.62 13.96 10.08
C LYS A 112 -0.68 14.45 11.17
N ASN A 113 -1.20 15.23 12.13
CA ASN A 113 -0.44 15.74 13.27
C ASN A 113 0.88 16.48 12.87
N GLY A 114 0.87 17.18 11.73
CA GLY A 114 2.05 17.87 11.20
C GLY A 114 3.09 16.96 10.51
N ASN A 115 2.86 15.65 10.48
CA ASN A 115 3.68 14.67 9.77
C ASN A 115 3.08 14.35 8.39
N SER A 116 3.94 14.01 7.44
CA SER A 116 3.54 13.57 6.10
C SER A 116 3.87 12.11 5.88
N TYR A 117 2.90 11.38 5.35
CA TYR A 117 2.94 9.96 5.11
C TYR A 117 2.70 9.66 3.65
N ARG A 118 3.48 8.71 3.13
CA ARG A 118 3.27 8.08 1.84
C ARG A 118 2.44 6.83 2.08
N PHE A 119 1.44 6.62 1.25
CA PHE A 119 0.67 5.39 1.28
C PHE A 119 0.53 4.77 -0.10
N MET A 120 0.36 3.45 -0.10
CA MET A 120 0.11 2.64 -1.27
C MET A 120 -1.11 1.76 -1.01
N VAL A 121 -2.05 1.77 -1.94
CA VAL A 121 -3.23 0.89 -1.95
C VAL A 121 -2.93 -0.30 -2.85
N MET A 122 -3.26 -1.50 -2.40
CA MET A 122 -3.08 -2.74 -3.17
C MET A 122 -4.30 -3.65 -3.01
N ASP A 123 -4.54 -4.50 -4.00
CA ASP A 123 -5.47 -5.62 -3.88
C ASP A 123 -5.07 -6.49 -2.67
N ARG A 124 -6.03 -6.93 -1.86
CA ARG A 124 -5.77 -7.85 -0.75
C ARG A 124 -5.62 -9.27 -1.27
N PHE A 125 -4.54 -9.93 -0.86
CA PHE A 125 -4.29 -11.34 -1.16
C PHE A 125 -4.60 -12.24 0.04
N GLY A 126 -4.70 -13.54 -0.24
CA GLY A 126 -4.84 -14.59 0.76
C GLY A 126 -3.52 -14.92 1.46
N GLU A 127 -3.40 -16.16 1.92
CA GLU A 127 -2.20 -16.63 2.62
C GLU A 127 -0.98 -16.66 1.69
N ASP A 128 0.19 -16.37 2.28
CA ASP A 128 1.46 -16.50 1.60
C ASP A 128 1.83 -17.98 1.43
N LEU A 129 2.49 -18.31 0.31
CA LEU A 129 2.84 -19.69 -0.02
C LEU A 129 3.80 -20.32 1.00
N GLN A 130 4.61 -19.54 1.69
CA GLN A 130 5.54 -20.07 2.69
C GLN A 130 4.77 -20.72 3.84
N LYS A 131 3.75 -20.06 4.39
CA LYS A 131 2.87 -20.64 5.42
C LYS A 131 2.05 -21.85 4.98
N ILE A 132 1.83 -22.02 3.69
CA ILE A 132 1.10 -23.18 3.16
C ILE A 132 2.03 -24.39 3.05
N LEU A 133 3.31 -24.14 2.75
CA LEU A 133 4.31 -25.17 2.50
C LEU A 133 5.05 -25.60 3.78
N GLU A 134 5.10 -24.73 4.79
CA GLU A 134 5.60 -25.00 6.15
C GLU A 134 4.47 -25.44 7.09
#